data_AF-A0AAE1YR55-F1
#
_entry.id   AF-A0AAE1YR55-F1
#
_cell.length_a   1.000
_cell.length_b   1.000
_cell.length_c   1.000
_cell.angle_alpha   90.00
_cell.angle_beta   90.00
_cell.angle_gamma   90.00
#
_symmetry.space_group_name_H-M   'P 1'
#
loop_
_entity.id
_entity.type
_entity.pdbx_description
1 polymer ?
#
loop_
_entity_poly.entity_id
_entity_poly.type
_entity_poly.pdbx_seq_one_letter_code
_entity_poly.pdbx_strand_id
1 'polypeptide(L)'
;MFDDGSGRHGEEDVVMRKPNVNEEYKEAFRTKSYIEICNKVQDQLEMRSSTGDLDGEELGRHYLHLSEYLLQPNQETLTSMSDTSNQHQFLLKYFKISLEATQMCESLLTNVHQARNGYRAIKTVTKLIKRVPDCGNRTHNHYHRAYKALASFAQRGNPFSNVTLEKFLELHDNQENLLQELTSQHRKTKRRTKFIRLIKRGMTSFIVMVCGALAIALLVLAIHIATMGLVVAPGLMIICTLGLIMMKKTRRDERAWNVTWLDEVVEQLDMAARGVYITMNDFDTMSRLVRRLHDEMEHRKFVADICVRKGKNEMLKEVIEREFQVHEGCFLEQLEELEKQIYLCFLDINRSRRLLVREMVKWY
;
A
#
# COMPACT_ATOMS: atom_id res chain seq x y z
N MET A 1 29.44 68.17 -0.48
CA MET A 1 29.83 66.97 -1.25
C MET A 1 28.81 65.92 -0.88
N PHE A 2 27.88 65.67 -1.79
CA PHE A 2 26.79 64.72 -1.64
C PHE A 2 27.38 63.31 -1.62
N ASP A 3 26.91 62.45 -0.74
CA ASP A 3 27.04 61.01 -0.98
C ASP A 3 25.77 60.28 -0.54
N ASP A 4 25.35 59.39 -1.42
CA ASP A 4 24.00 58.90 -1.63
C ASP A 4 23.77 57.61 -0.85
N GLY A 5 22.80 57.64 0.06
CA GLY A 5 22.34 56.47 0.81
C GLY A 5 21.36 55.66 -0.02
N SER A 6 21.88 54.84 -0.94
CA SER A 6 21.07 53.89 -1.71
C SER A 6 21.14 52.49 -1.10
N GLY A 7 20.00 52.06 -0.55
CA GLY A 7 19.81 50.74 0.01
C GLY A 7 20.00 49.62 -1.01
N ARG A 8 20.50 48.48 -0.54
CA ARG A 8 20.28 47.20 -1.20
C ARG A 8 19.63 46.26 -0.21
N HIS A 9 18.39 45.93 -0.56
CA HIS A 9 17.60 44.82 -0.06
C HIS A 9 18.48 43.61 0.22
N GLY A 10 18.45 43.15 1.47
CA GLY A 10 18.79 41.77 1.75
C GLY A 10 17.76 40.91 1.04
N GLU A 11 18.20 40.25 -0.04
CA GLU A 11 17.52 39.08 -0.56
C GLU A 11 17.38 38.10 0.61
N GLU A 12 16.14 37.94 1.08
CA GLU A 12 15.76 36.79 1.86
C GLU A 12 16.05 35.57 1.00
N ASP A 13 17.22 34.99 1.25
CA ASP A 13 17.62 33.69 0.78
C ASP A 13 16.57 32.72 1.36
N VAL A 14 15.50 32.47 0.60
CA VAL A 14 14.56 31.38 0.82
C VAL A 14 15.36 30.12 0.54
N VAL A 15 16.16 29.74 1.53
CA VAL A 15 16.77 28.43 1.62
C VAL A 15 15.61 27.46 1.59
N MET A 16 15.37 26.89 0.40
CA MET A 16 14.58 25.69 0.20
C MET A 16 15.14 24.63 1.15
N ARG A 17 14.61 24.60 2.38
CA ARG A 17 14.89 23.55 3.34
C ARG A 17 14.45 22.26 2.66
N LYS A 18 15.42 21.45 2.24
CA LYS A 18 15.16 20.07 1.83
C LYS A 18 14.27 19.44 2.91
N PRO A 19 13.14 18.81 2.53
CA PRO A 19 12.30 18.15 3.50
C PRO A 19 13.17 17.14 4.26
N ASN A 20 13.23 17.30 5.57
CA ASN A 20 13.92 16.35 6.43
C ASN A 20 13.06 15.08 6.45
N VAL A 21 13.57 13.99 5.86
CA VAL A 21 12.87 12.70 5.77
C VAL A 21 12.37 12.23 7.14
N ASN A 22 13.11 12.53 8.21
CA ASN A 22 12.69 12.18 9.57
C ASN A 22 11.49 13.01 10.05
N GLU A 23 11.39 14.27 9.65
CA GLU A 23 10.22 15.09 9.98
C GLU A 23 9.02 14.71 9.12
N GLU A 24 9.22 14.39 7.84
CA GLU A 24 8.15 13.86 6.98
C GLU A 24 7.59 12.54 7.53
N TYR A 25 8.47 11.64 8.00
CA TYR A 25 8.07 10.41 8.66
C TYR A 25 7.25 10.66 9.93
N LYS A 26 7.68 11.59 10.79
CA LYS A 26 6.93 11.96 12.01
C LYS A 26 5.57 12.58 11.69
N GLU A 27 5.50 13.42 10.66
CA GLU A 27 4.26 14.05 10.22
C GLU A 27 3.25 13.05 9.66
N ALA A 28 3.71 11.92 9.07
CA ALA A 28 2.81 10.87 8.58
C ALA A 28 1.85 10.36 9.68
N PHE A 29 2.33 10.24 10.91
CA PHE A 29 1.55 9.81 12.08
C PHE A 29 0.55 10.85 12.60
N ARG A 30 0.65 12.09 12.15
CA ARG A 30 -0.24 13.20 12.53
C ARG A 30 -1.32 13.47 11.47
N THR A 31 -1.28 12.75 10.36
CA THR A 31 -2.27 12.92 9.29
C THR A 31 -3.66 12.50 9.74
N LYS A 32 -4.69 13.17 9.23
CA LYS A 32 -6.10 12.82 9.51
C LYS A 32 -6.41 11.38 9.12
N SER A 33 -5.86 10.91 8.01
CA SER A 33 -6.03 9.53 7.54
C SER A 33 -5.43 8.51 8.51
N TYR A 34 -4.26 8.80 9.08
CA TYR A 34 -3.64 7.95 10.11
C TYR A 34 -4.48 7.87 11.37
N ILE A 35 -4.95 9.01 11.86
CA ILE A 35 -5.81 9.05 13.05
C ILE A 35 -7.13 8.29 12.78
N GLU A 36 -7.72 8.46 11.60
CA GLU A 36 -8.96 7.77 11.22
C GLU A 36 -8.79 6.25 11.18
N ILE A 37 -7.69 5.74 10.63
CA ILE A 37 -7.48 4.28 10.57
C ILE A 37 -7.19 3.68 11.94
N CYS A 38 -6.45 4.40 12.79
CA CYS A 38 -6.24 4.01 14.18
C CYS A 38 -7.57 3.93 14.94
N ASN A 39 -8.43 4.94 14.80
CA ASN A 39 -9.76 4.94 15.41
C ASN A 39 -10.62 3.79 14.90
N LYS A 40 -10.64 3.53 13.59
CA LYS A 40 -11.39 2.40 13.00
C LYS A 40 -10.97 1.06 13.58
N VAL A 41 -9.67 0.83 13.76
CA VAL A 41 -9.18 -0.39 14.38
C VAL A 41 -9.58 -0.45 15.85
N GLN A 42 -9.42 0.65 16.58
CA GLN A 42 -9.78 0.72 18.00
C GLN A 42 -11.28 0.52 18.25
N ASP A 43 -12.16 1.13 17.45
CA ASP A 43 -13.61 0.98 17.54
C ASP A 43 -14.04 -0.48 17.35
N GLN A 44 -13.41 -1.19 16.40
CA GLN A 44 -13.66 -2.62 16.20
C GLN A 44 -13.23 -3.46 17.39
N LEU A 45 -12.16 -3.07 18.08
CA LEU A 45 -11.71 -3.72 19.30
C LEU A 45 -12.69 -3.48 20.44
N GLU A 46 -13.13 -2.25 20.66
CA GLU A 46 -14.05 -1.88 21.74
C GLU A 46 -15.44 -2.49 21.55
N MET A 47 -15.99 -2.43 20.34
CA MET A 47 -17.29 -3.01 20.00
C MET A 47 -17.35 -4.50 20.33
N ARG A 48 -16.25 -5.23 20.08
CA ARG A 48 -16.20 -6.68 20.25
C ARG A 48 -15.76 -7.10 21.66
N SER A 49 -15.06 -6.23 22.39
CA SER A 49 -14.78 -6.39 23.83
C SER A 49 -16.03 -6.30 24.69
N SER A 50 -17.06 -5.59 24.20
CA SER A 50 -18.32 -5.37 24.90
C SER A 50 -19.24 -6.61 24.94
N THR A 51 -18.91 -7.67 24.19
CA THR A 51 -19.78 -8.85 23.99
C THR A 51 -19.41 -10.04 24.89
N GLY A 52 -18.43 -9.94 25.79
CA GLY A 52 -18.20 -10.95 26.83
C GLY A 52 -16.80 -10.93 27.47
N ASP A 53 -16.74 -11.20 28.77
CA ASP A 53 -15.52 -11.44 29.58
C ASP A 53 -14.76 -12.66 29.05
N LEU A 54 -13.69 -12.47 28.27
CA LEU A 54 -12.98 -13.61 27.65
C LEU A 54 -11.46 -13.48 27.67
N ASP A 55 -10.82 -14.63 27.89
CA ASP A 55 -9.38 -14.86 28.05
C ASP A 55 -8.55 -14.46 26.82
N GLY A 56 -7.23 -14.29 27.00
CA GLY A 56 -6.29 -13.78 26.00
C GLY A 56 -6.15 -14.58 24.69
N GLU A 57 -6.77 -15.76 24.59
CA GLU A 57 -6.88 -16.56 23.35
C GLU A 57 -8.02 -16.05 22.44
N GLU A 58 -9.07 -15.46 23.02
CA GLU A 58 -10.22 -14.90 22.31
C GLU A 58 -9.87 -13.59 21.59
N LEU A 59 -8.98 -12.77 22.17
CA LEU A 59 -8.54 -11.50 21.58
C LEU A 59 -7.91 -11.68 20.18
N GLY A 60 -7.32 -12.86 19.91
CA GLY A 60 -6.83 -13.22 18.58
C GLY A 60 -7.93 -13.36 17.54
N ARG A 61 -9.16 -13.74 17.94
CA ARG A 61 -10.33 -13.77 17.04
C ARG A 61 -10.88 -12.39 16.72
N HIS A 62 -10.53 -11.36 17.48
CA HIS A 62 -11.12 -10.02 17.31
C HIS A 62 -10.56 -9.31 16.08
N TYR A 63 -9.31 -9.59 15.73
CA TYR A 63 -8.63 -8.98 14.58
C TYR A 63 -9.01 -9.64 13.26
N LEU A 64 -9.51 -10.90 13.25
CA LEU A 64 -9.72 -11.80 12.08
C LEU A 64 -10.56 -11.26 10.89
N HIS A 65 -11.06 -10.02 10.97
CA HIS A 65 -11.87 -9.39 9.93
C HIS A 65 -11.57 -7.90 9.70
N LEU A 66 -10.44 -7.39 10.20
CA LEU A 66 -10.04 -6.01 9.89
C LEU A 66 -9.88 -5.82 8.37
N SER A 67 -9.43 -6.82 7.64
CA SER A 67 -9.30 -6.73 6.18
C SER A 67 -10.62 -6.44 5.47
N GLU A 68 -11.75 -6.94 5.97
CA GLU A 68 -13.06 -6.68 5.35
C GLU A 68 -13.57 -5.26 5.63
N TYR A 69 -13.27 -4.75 6.81
CA TYR A 69 -13.73 -3.43 7.27
C TYR A 69 -12.80 -2.28 6.83
N LEU A 70 -11.48 -2.51 6.84
CA LEU A 70 -10.49 -1.49 6.56
C LEU A 70 -10.25 -1.29 5.07
N LEU A 71 -10.45 -2.33 4.23
CA LEU A 71 -10.16 -2.22 2.80
C LEU A 71 -11.15 -1.31 2.08
N GLN A 72 -10.60 -0.37 1.32
CA GLN A 72 -11.36 0.59 0.52
C GLN A 72 -10.87 0.58 -0.94
N PRO A 73 -11.76 0.30 -1.92
CA PRO A 73 -13.14 -0.19 -1.74
C PRO A 73 -13.18 -1.61 -1.16
N ASN A 74 -14.31 -1.99 -0.57
CA ASN A 74 -14.51 -3.33 0.01
C ASN A 74 -14.61 -4.41 -1.09
N GLN A 75 -14.58 -5.68 -0.68
CA GLN A 75 -14.54 -6.79 -1.63
C GLN A 75 -15.84 -6.92 -2.45
N GLU A 76 -16.99 -6.61 -1.86
CA GLU A 76 -18.31 -6.62 -2.53
C GLU A 76 -18.38 -5.63 -3.69
N THR A 77 -17.86 -4.42 -3.48
CA THR A 77 -17.77 -3.37 -4.52
C THR A 77 -16.86 -3.81 -5.66
N LEU A 78 -15.83 -4.61 -5.39
CA LEU A 78 -14.96 -5.14 -6.45
C LEU A 78 -15.62 -6.26 -7.24
N THR A 79 -16.43 -7.11 -6.59
CA THR A 79 -17.12 -8.22 -7.27
C THR A 79 -18.15 -7.72 -8.29
N SER A 80 -18.86 -6.62 -8.00
CA SER A 80 -19.80 -6.02 -8.95
C SER A 80 -19.11 -5.36 -10.16
N MET A 81 -17.82 -5.05 -10.07
CA MET A 81 -17.02 -4.44 -11.14
C MET A 81 -16.28 -5.47 -12.01
N SER A 82 -16.43 -6.78 -11.76
CA SER A 82 -15.56 -7.82 -12.31
C SER A 82 -16.04 -8.47 -13.63
N ASP A 83 -17.22 -8.10 -14.14
CA ASP A 83 -17.87 -8.76 -15.29
C ASP A 83 -17.32 -8.40 -16.68
N THR A 84 -16.21 -7.67 -16.79
CA THR A 84 -15.73 -7.11 -18.08
C THR A 84 -14.22 -7.24 -18.30
N SER A 85 -13.81 -7.76 -19.47
CA SER A 85 -12.49 -7.63 -20.13
C SER A 85 -11.20 -8.17 -19.44
N ASN A 86 -10.25 -8.68 -20.27
CA ASN A 86 -8.94 -9.21 -19.86
C ASN A 86 -8.02 -8.20 -19.14
N GLN A 87 -8.22 -6.89 -19.33
CA GLN A 87 -7.49 -5.84 -18.59
C GLN A 87 -7.77 -5.92 -17.09
N HIS A 88 -8.98 -6.32 -16.71
CA HIS A 88 -9.34 -6.52 -15.31
C HIS A 88 -8.56 -7.67 -14.67
N GLN A 89 -8.02 -8.63 -15.44
CA GLN A 89 -7.28 -9.75 -14.84
C GLN A 89 -6.05 -9.28 -14.03
N PHE A 90 -5.31 -8.28 -14.52
CA PHE A 90 -4.15 -7.74 -13.80
C PHE A 90 -4.57 -6.92 -12.58
N LEU A 91 -5.68 -6.20 -12.68
CA LEU A 91 -6.24 -5.40 -11.60
C LEU A 91 -6.83 -6.30 -10.50
N LEU A 92 -7.51 -7.38 -10.87
CA LEU A 92 -8.02 -8.40 -9.95
C LEU A 92 -6.87 -9.09 -9.22
N LYS A 93 -5.77 -9.42 -9.91
CA LYS A 93 -4.55 -9.93 -9.27
C LYS A 93 -3.97 -8.92 -8.27
N TYR A 94 -3.94 -7.63 -8.62
CA TYR A 94 -3.54 -6.57 -7.70
C TYR A 94 -4.45 -6.49 -6.46
N PHE A 95 -5.77 -6.46 -6.65
CA PHE A 95 -6.71 -6.42 -5.53
C PHE A 95 -6.60 -7.65 -4.64
N LYS A 96 -6.40 -8.84 -5.22
CA LYS A 96 -6.15 -10.08 -4.48
C LYS A 96 -4.88 -10.00 -3.65
N ILE A 97 -3.74 -9.64 -4.24
CA ILE A 97 -2.47 -9.51 -3.50
C ILE A 97 -2.54 -8.42 -2.43
N SER A 98 -3.26 -7.32 -2.68
CA SER A 98 -3.47 -6.28 -1.66
C SER A 98 -4.35 -6.75 -0.49
N LEU A 99 -5.28 -7.68 -0.72
CA LEU A 99 -6.07 -8.33 0.33
C LEU A 99 -5.18 -9.28 1.16
N GLU A 100 -4.37 -10.11 0.50
CA GLU A 100 -3.40 -10.99 1.17
C GLU A 100 -2.41 -10.19 2.05
N ALA A 101 -1.90 -9.08 1.53
CA ALA A 101 -1.07 -8.14 2.28
C ALA A 101 -1.81 -7.60 3.52
N THR A 102 -3.06 -7.18 3.37
CA THR A 102 -3.88 -6.66 4.49
C THR A 102 -4.11 -7.72 5.56
N GLN A 103 -4.38 -8.97 5.18
CA GLN A 103 -4.53 -10.09 6.11
C GLN A 103 -3.23 -10.39 6.86
N MET A 104 -2.07 -10.21 6.21
CA MET A 104 -0.79 -10.35 6.88
C MET A 104 -0.56 -9.22 7.90
N CYS A 105 -0.87 -7.97 7.55
CA CYS A 105 -0.85 -6.83 8.48
C CYS A 105 -1.75 -7.06 9.70
N GLU A 106 -2.95 -7.61 9.49
CA GLU A 106 -3.89 -7.97 10.54
C GLU A 106 -3.36 -9.05 11.49
N SER A 107 -2.73 -10.10 10.94
CA SER A 107 -2.06 -11.13 11.74
C SER A 107 -0.90 -10.55 12.55
N LEU A 108 -0.09 -9.66 11.95
CA LEU A 108 0.99 -8.98 12.65
C LEU A 108 0.48 -8.10 13.79
N LEU A 109 -0.62 -7.38 13.58
CA LEU A 109 -1.22 -6.55 14.61
C LEU A 109 -1.69 -7.40 15.80
N THR A 110 -2.33 -8.52 15.51
CA THR A 110 -2.71 -9.52 16.53
C THR A 110 -1.50 -9.95 17.37
N ASN A 111 -0.38 -10.24 16.72
CA ASN A 111 0.85 -10.66 17.40
C ASN A 111 1.43 -9.55 18.30
N VAL A 112 1.40 -8.30 17.84
CA VAL A 112 1.81 -7.14 18.65
C VAL A 112 0.98 -7.05 19.92
N HIS A 113 -0.34 -7.20 19.83
CA HIS A 113 -1.21 -7.15 21.00
C HIS A 113 -1.01 -8.34 21.94
N GLN A 114 -0.83 -9.55 21.42
CA GLN A 114 -0.51 -10.73 22.22
C GLN A 114 0.82 -10.55 22.98
N ALA A 115 1.85 -10.02 22.32
CA ALA A 115 3.14 -9.71 22.93
C ALA A 115 2.99 -8.68 24.07
N ARG A 116 2.26 -7.59 23.82
CA ARG A 116 1.98 -6.55 24.84
C ARG A 116 1.23 -7.13 26.04
N ASN A 117 0.24 -7.99 25.82
CA ASN A 117 -0.54 -8.58 26.90
C ASN A 117 0.30 -9.52 27.77
N GLY A 118 1.13 -10.37 27.15
CA GLY A 118 2.07 -11.23 27.89
C GLY A 118 3.03 -10.40 28.74
N TYR A 119 3.54 -9.31 28.18
CA TYR A 119 4.44 -8.42 28.89
C TYR A 119 3.76 -7.65 30.04
N ARG A 120 2.52 -7.17 29.83
CA ARG A 120 1.73 -6.45 30.83
C ARG A 120 1.45 -7.31 32.08
N ALA A 121 1.25 -8.62 31.89
CA ALA A 121 1.07 -9.57 32.98
C ALA A 121 2.32 -9.63 33.89
N ILE A 122 3.51 -9.75 33.31
CA ILE A 122 4.78 -9.76 34.07
C ILE A 122 4.99 -8.43 34.78
N LYS A 123 4.80 -7.30 34.08
CA LYS A 123 4.94 -5.95 34.65
C LYS A 123 4.04 -5.75 35.88
N THR A 124 2.83 -6.27 35.84
CA THR A 124 1.87 -6.20 36.96
C THR A 124 2.40 -6.93 38.19
N VAL A 125 2.98 -8.13 37.99
CA VAL A 125 3.55 -8.90 39.10
C VAL A 125 4.85 -8.27 39.62
N THR A 126 5.69 -7.72 38.75
CA THR A 126 6.89 -6.96 39.13
C THR A 126 6.56 -5.77 40.03
N LYS A 127 5.52 -4.98 39.70
CA LYS A 127 5.07 -3.86 40.54
C LYS A 127 4.60 -4.31 41.92
N LEU A 128 3.96 -5.48 42.01
CA LEU A 128 3.52 -6.06 43.28
C LEU A 128 4.70 -6.48 44.17
N ILE A 129 5.79 -6.98 43.60
CA ILE A 129 7.00 -7.34 44.34
C ILE A 129 7.70 -6.11 44.93
N LYS A 130 7.64 -4.95 44.25
CA LYS A 130 8.33 -3.71 44.66
C LYS A 130 7.58 -2.85 45.69
N ARG A 131 6.24 -2.89 45.71
CA ARG A 131 5.42 -1.98 46.54
C ARG A 131 5.33 -2.37 48.02
N VAL A 132 5.87 -3.52 48.43
CA VAL A 132 5.81 -3.98 49.82
C VAL A 132 7.10 -3.58 50.54
N PRO A 133 7.05 -2.76 51.61
CA PRO A 133 8.22 -2.41 52.41
C PRO A 133 8.87 -3.66 53.02
N ASP A 134 10.16 -3.57 53.33
CA ASP A 134 11.02 -4.64 53.84
C ASP A 134 10.71 -5.04 55.30
N CYS A 135 9.42 -5.10 55.67
CA CYS A 135 8.97 -5.48 57.01
C CYS A 135 8.77 -6.99 57.10
N GLY A 136 9.88 -7.74 57.21
CA GLY A 136 10.05 -9.06 57.85
C GLY A 136 9.17 -10.26 57.45
N ASN A 137 8.05 -10.04 56.77
CA ASN A 137 7.00 -11.00 56.50
C ASN A 137 6.72 -11.03 55.00
N ARG A 138 7.81 -11.11 54.22
CA ARG A 138 7.79 -11.22 52.75
C ARG A 138 7.07 -12.50 52.38
N THR A 139 5.76 -12.38 52.18
CA THR A 139 4.87 -13.53 52.15
C THR A 139 5.25 -14.39 50.94
N HIS A 140 5.55 -15.66 51.17
CA HIS A 140 5.79 -16.72 50.17
C HIS A 140 4.92 -16.58 48.90
N ASN A 141 3.70 -16.07 49.08
CA ASN A 141 2.71 -15.74 48.06
C ASN A 141 3.19 -14.78 46.93
N HIS A 142 4.00 -13.74 47.22
CA HIS A 142 4.43 -12.78 46.18
C HIS A 142 5.43 -13.39 45.20
N TYR A 143 6.43 -14.11 45.71
CA TYR A 143 7.38 -14.84 44.87
C TYR A 143 6.68 -15.96 44.10
N HIS A 144 5.76 -16.68 44.74
CA HIS A 144 4.96 -17.69 44.08
C HIS A 144 4.18 -17.10 42.89
N ARG A 145 3.55 -15.94 43.06
CA ARG A 145 2.85 -15.24 41.97
C ARG A 145 3.79 -14.80 40.84
N ALA A 146 5.00 -14.36 41.18
CA ALA A 146 6.04 -13.98 40.22
C ALA A 146 6.53 -15.17 39.40
N TYR A 147 6.86 -16.28 40.06
CA TYR A 147 7.20 -17.52 39.37
C TYR A 147 6.05 -18.02 38.50
N LYS A 148 4.81 -17.95 38.99
CA LYS A 148 3.63 -18.35 38.20
C LYS A 148 3.52 -17.51 36.93
N ALA A 149 3.62 -16.19 37.03
CA ALA A 149 3.54 -15.31 35.85
C ALA A 149 4.71 -15.53 34.87
N LEU A 150 5.93 -15.71 35.39
CA LEU A 150 7.12 -15.97 34.58
C LEU A 150 7.06 -17.35 33.90
N ALA A 151 6.54 -18.36 34.59
CA ALA A 151 6.29 -19.69 34.04
C ALA A 151 5.22 -19.64 32.94
N SER A 152 4.10 -18.96 33.19
CA SER A 152 3.06 -18.76 32.17
C SER A 152 3.57 -17.98 30.96
N PHE A 153 4.48 -17.02 31.15
CA PHE A 153 5.13 -16.31 30.05
C PHE A 153 6.08 -17.23 29.26
N ALA A 154 6.95 -17.98 29.94
CA ALA A 154 7.90 -18.88 29.30
C ALA A 154 7.21 -20.00 28.50
N GLN A 155 6.08 -20.52 29.01
CA GLN A 155 5.28 -21.55 28.36
C GLN A 155 4.45 -21.02 27.18
N ARG A 156 4.18 -19.71 27.11
CA ARG A 156 3.41 -19.12 26.02
C ARG A 156 4.21 -19.19 24.72
N GLY A 157 3.54 -19.61 23.65
CA GLY A 157 4.10 -19.54 22.29
C GLY A 157 4.56 -18.12 21.97
N ASN A 158 5.65 -17.98 21.22
CA ASN A 158 6.07 -16.66 20.76
C ASN A 158 5.09 -16.18 19.67
N PRO A 159 4.43 -15.03 19.87
CA PRO A 159 3.40 -14.56 18.93
C PRO A 159 3.98 -14.32 17.53
N PHE A 160 5.27 -14.03 17.41
CA PHE A 160 5.92 -13.81 16.12
C PHE A 160 6.36 -15.10 15.42
N SER A 161 6.31 -16.26 16.08
CA SER A 161 6.63 -17.54 15.42
C SER A 161 5.54 -17.97 14.43
N ASN A 162 4.30 -17.52 14.61
CA ASN A 162 3.18 -17.83 13.70
C ASN A 162 3.32 -17.15 12.33
N VAL A 163 4.10 -16.07 12.26
CA VAL A 163 4.45 -15.39 11.02
C VAL A 163 5.88 -15.81 10.68
N THR A 164 6.00 -16.98 10.06
CA THR A 164 7.30 -17.51 9.65
C THR A 164 7.92 -16.62 8.59
N LEU A 165 9.26 -16.62 8.52
CA LEU A 165 10.01 -16.00 7.42
C LEU A 165 9.49 -16.49 6.06
N GLU A 166 9.04 -17.74 5.99
CA GLU A 166 8.43 -18.34 4.81
C GLU A 166 7.18 -17.59 4.33
N LYS A 167 6.29 -17.14 5.23
CA LYS A 167 5.11 -16.36 4.82
C LYS A 167 5.48 -14.99 4.24
N PHE A 168 6.52 -14.35 4.79
CA PHE A 168 7.04 -13.09 4.22
C PHE A 168 7.67 -13.34 2.84
N LEU A 169 8.42 -14.44 2.68
CA LEU A 169 9.01 -14.81 1.40
C LEU A 169 7.94 -15.16 0.36
N GLU A 170 6.92 -15.93 0.74
CA GLU A 170 5.81 -16.28 -0.15
C GLU A 170 5.04 -15.03 -0.62
N LEU A 171 4.70 -14.12 0.30
CA LEU A 171 4.06 -12.85 -0.07
C LEU A 171 4.97 -12.00 -0.96
N HIS A 172 6.26 -11.91 -0.62
CA HIS A 172 7.24 -11.16 -1.40
C HIS A 172 7.38 -11.72 -2.81
N ASP A 173 7.51 -13.04 -2.97
CA ASP A 173 7.62 -13.72 -4.26
C ASP A 173 6.36 -13.51 -5.11
N ASN A 174 5.17 -13.59 -4.50
CA ASN A 174 3.90 -13.31 -5.17
C ASN A 174 3.82 -11.85 -5.64
N GLN A 175 4.25 -10.91 -4.80
CA GLN A 175 4.31 -9.49 -5.13
C GLN A 175 5.34 -9.19 -6.22
N GLU A 176 6.53 -9.78 -6.16
CA GLU A 176 7.57 -9.62 -7.18
C GLU A 176 7.09 -10.16 -8.53
N ASN A 177 6.51 -11.36 -8.57
CA ASN A 177 5.93 -11.94 -9.78
C ASN A 177 4.85 -11.03 -10.38
N LEU A 178 3.96 -10.48 -9.55
CA LEU A 178 2.94 -9.53 -10.01
C LEU A 178 3.57 -8.23 -10.53
N LEU A 179 4.56 -7.69 -9.83
CA LEU A 179 5.24 -6.45 -10.22
C LEU A 179 5.94 -6.61 -11.58
N GLN A 180 6.61 -7.75 -11.81
CA GLN A 180 7.24 -8.08 -13.08
C GLN A 180 6.21 -8.16 -14.20
N GLU A 181 5.09 -8.83 -13.98
CA GLU A 181 4.00 -8.96 -14.95
C GLU A 181 3.36 -7.60 -15.27
N LEU A 182 2.99 -6.81 -14.26
CA LEU A 182 2.45 -5.46 -14.43
C LEU A 182 3.41 -4.56 -15.21
N THR A 183 4.70 -4.59 -14.86
CA THR A 183 5.73 -3.80 -15.54
C THR A 183 5.94 -4.23 -16.99
N SER A 184 5.91 -5.54 -17.24
CA SER A 184 6.02 -6.12 -18.59
C SER A 184 4.83 -5.70 -19.45
N GLN A 185 3.60 -5.83 -18.94
CA GLN A 185 2.39 -5.43 -19.65
C GLN A 185 2.33 -3.92 -19.86
N HIS A 186 2.70 -3.12 -18.86
CA HIS A 186 2.80 -1.67 -19.00
C HIS A 186 3.75 -1.29 -20.16
N ARG A 187 4.95 -1.90 -20.22
CA ARG A 187 5.90 -1.69 -21.33
C ARG A 187 5.32 -2.12 -22.67
N LYS A 188 4.64 -3.28 -22.73
CA LYS A 188 4.02 -3.82 -23.95
C LYS A 188 2.90 -2.90 -24.47
N THR A 189 2.00 -2.49 -23.60
CA THR A 189 0.87 -1.59 -23.94
C THR A 189 1.38 -0.23 -24.37
N LYS A 190 2.33 0.36 -23.63
CA LYS A 190 2.98 1.64 -23.99
C LYS A 190 3.66 1.59 -25.37
N ARG A 191 4.33 0.47 -25.70
CA ARG A 191 4.90 0.27 -27.04
C ARG A 191 3.82 0.19 -28.12
N ARG A 192 2.72 -0.54 -27.88
CA ARG A 192 1.57 -0.60 -28.79
C ARG A 192 0.96 0.77 -29.03
N THR A 193 0.74 1.56 -27.98
CA THR A 193 0.18 2.91 -28.14
C THR A 193 1.08 3.80 -28.97
N LYS A 194 2.40 3.79 -28.72
CA LYS A 194 3.38 4.52 -29.54
C LYS A 194 3.33 4.09 -31.00
N PHE A 195 3.26 2.79 -31.27
CA PHE A 195 3.20 2.26 -32.62
C PHE A 195 1.92 2.68 -33.36
N ILE A 196 0.76 2.60 -32.70
CA ILE A 196 -0.52 3.05 -33.27
C ILE A 196 -0.48 4.56 -33.56
N ARG A 197 0.11 5.38 -32.67
CA ARG A 197 0.28 6.83 -32.91
C ARG A 197 1.19 7.09 -34.12
N LEU A 198 2.27 6.33 -34.29
CA LEU A 198 3.17 6.45 -35.45
C LEU A 198 2.45 6.09 -36.76
N ILE A 199 1.73 4.96 -36.79
CA ILE A 199 0.90 4.57 -37.95
C ILE A 199 -0.12 5.67 -38.25
N LYS A 200 -0.80 6.19 -37.23
CA LYS A 200 -1.80 7.26 -37.40
C LYS A 200 -1.20 8.53 -38.01
N ARG A 201 0.00 8.92 -37.56
CA ARG A 201 0.74 10.06 -38.12
C ARG A 201 1.09 9.82 -39.59
N GLY A 202 1.58 8.63 -39.92
CA GLY A 202 1.86 8.21 -41.29
C GLY A 202 0.62 8.21 -42.19
N MET A 203 -0.48 7.61 -41.72
CA MET A 203 -1.75 7.56 -42.47
C MET A 203 -2.31 8.95 -42.74
N THR A 204 -2.26 9.87 -41.77
CA THR A 204 -2.73 11.24 -41.94
C THR A 204 -1.93 11.95 -43.01
N SER A 205 -0.60 11.82 -42.97
CA SER A 205 0.29 12.39 -43.99
C SER A 205 0.04 11.80 -45.38
N PHE A 206 -0.10 10.46 -45.47
CA PHE A 206 -0.38 9.78 -46.73
C PHE A 206 -1.71 10.20 -47.35
N ILE A 207 -2.78 10.31 -46.55
CA ILE A 207 -4.09 10.76 -47.03
C ILE A 207 -4.01 12.20 -47.57
N VAL A 208 -3.34 13.11 -46.88
CA VAL A 208 -3.17 14.50 -47.35
C VAL A 208 -2.42 14.54 -48.68
N MET A 209 -1.36 13.75 -48.83
CA MET A 209 -0.59 13.65 -50.07
C MET A 209 -1.44 13.11 -51.23
N VAL A 210 -2.17 12.01 -51.04
CA VAL A 210 -3.01 11.40 -52.07
C VAL A 210 -4.18 12.31 -52.45
N CYS A 211 -4.86 12.91 -51.47
CA CYS A 211 -5.93 13.88 -51.73
C CYS A 211 -5.40 15.11 -52.46
N GLY A 212 -4.22 15.62 -52.10
CA GLY A 212 -3.57 16.73 -52.78
C GLY A 212 -3.25 16.40 -54.24
N ALA A 213 -2.64 15.24 -54.49
CA ALA A 213 -2.34 14.77 -55.85
C ALA A 213 -3.61 14.58 -56.70
N LEU A 214 -4.68 14.01 -56.11
CA LEU A 214 -5.96 13.83 -56.79
C LEU A 214 -6.63 15.16 -57.14
N ALA A 215 -6.60 16.14 -56.22
CA ALA A 215 -7.14 17.47 -56.49
C ALA A 215 -6.40 18.16 -57.65
N ILE A 216 -5.08 18.04 -57.71
CA ILE A 216 -4.27 18.57 -58.82
C ILE A 216 -4.64 17.89 -60.14
N ALA A 217 -4.76 16.56 -60.16
CA ALA A 217 -5.15 15.82 -61.36
C ALA A 217 -6.55 16.20 -61.87
N LEU A 218 -7.52 16.36 -60.96
CA LEU A 218 -8.87 16.81 -61.31
C LEU A 218 -8.89 18.24 -61.85
N LEU A 219 -8.07 19.15 -61.30
CA LEU A 219 -7.94 20.51 -61.82
C LEU A 219 -7.39 20.53 -63.24
N VAL A 220 -6.33 19.74 -63.52
CA VAL A 220 -5.76 19.60 -64.87
C VAL A 220 -6.81 19.05 -65.84
N LEU A 221 -7.58 18.04 -65.44
CA LEU A 221 -8.65 17.47 -66.26
C LEU A 221 -9.75 18.49 -66.55
N ALA A 222 -10.18 19.27 -65.55
CA ALA A 222 -11.18 20.31 -65.72
C ALA A 222 -10.73 21.40 -66.70
N ILE A 223 -9.46 21.82 -66.64
CA ILE A 223 -8.86 22.77 -67.59
C ILE A 223 -8.85 22.16 -69.01
N HIS A 224 -8.49 20.88 -69.14
CA HIS A 224 -8.51 20.20 -70.44
C HIS A 224 -9.92 20.06 -71.02
N ILE A 225 -10.94 19.75 -70.21
CA ILE A 225 -12.32 19.67 -70.68
C ILE A 225 -12.86 21.06 -71.07
N ALA A 226 -12.53 22.10 -70.28
CA ALA A 226 -12.91 23.47 -70.59
C ALA A 226 -12.29 23.98 -71.91
N THR A 227 -11.05 23.57 -72.22
CA THR A 227 -10.40 23.89 -73.50
C THR A 227 -10.98 23.09 -74.69
N MET A 228 -11.57 21.92 -74.46
CA MET A 228 -12.16 21.06 -75.49
C MET A 228 -13.67 21.25 -75.71
N GLY A 229 -14.33 22.16 -74.97
CA GLY A 229 -15.68 22.64 -75.28
C GLY A 229 -16.83 21.65 -75.03
N LEU A 230 -16.65 20.60 -74.22
CA LEU A 230 -17.71 19.63 -73.93
C LEU A 230 -18.33 19.87 -72.53
N VAL A 231 -19.57 20.33 -72.50
CA VAL A 231 -20.36 20.50 -71.26
C VAL A 231 -20.86 19.13 -70.80
N VAL A 232 -20.22 18.54 -69.78
CA VAL A 232 -20.73 17.35 -69.08
C VAL A 232 -21.00 17.70 -67.61
N ALA A 233 -22.16 17.23 -67.14
CA ALA A 233 -22.95 17.75 -66.03
C ALA A 233 -22.32 17.70 -64.62
N PRO A 234 -22.79 18.52 -63.65
CA PRO A 234 -22.18 18.73 -62.33
C PRO A 234 -22.26 17.58 -61.30
N GLY A 235 -22.88 16.44 -61.66
CA GLY A 235 -23.29 15.41 -60.69
C GLY A 235 -22.16 14.64 -60.00
N LEU A 236 -20.99 14.54 -60.62
CA LEU A 236 -19.84 13.77 -60.09
C LEU A 236 -19.15 14.43 -58.88
N MET A 237 -19.29 15.75 -58.71
CA MET A 237 -18.61 16.49 -57.63
C MET A 237 -19.30 16.32 -56.26
N ILE A 238 -20.62 16.07 -56.25
CA ILE A 238 -21.42 15.98 -55.02
C ILE A 238 -21.24 14.61 -54.34
N ILE A 239 -21.06 13.54 -55.11
CA ILE A 239 -20.89 12.17 -54.57
C ILE A 239 -19.50 12.02 -53.93
N CYS A 240 -18.46 12.59 -54.55
CA CYS A 240 -17.09 12.57 -54.02
C CYS A 240 -16.94 13.36 -52.71
N THR A 241 -17.62 14.51 -52.59
CA THR A 241 -17.54 15.35 -51.38
C THR A 241 -18.28 14.70 -50.20
N LEU A 242 -19.43 14.07 -50.43
CA LEU A 242 -20.20 13.41 -49.37
C LEU A 242 -19.54 12.12 -48.86
N GLY A 243 -18.95 11.30 -49.76
CA GLY A 243 -18.23 10.08 -49.39
C GLY A 243 -16.97 10.34 -48.54
N LEU A 244 -16.24 11.43 -48.82
CA LEU A 244 -15.07 11.85 -48.04
C LEU A 244 -15.45 12.35 -46.64
N ILE A 245 -16.58 13.05 -46.48
CA ILE A 245 -17.05 13.56 -45.19
C ILE A 245 -17.53 12.41 -44.29
N MET A 246 -18.28 11.45 -44.84
CA MET A 246 -18.80 10.31 -44.08
C MET A 246 -17.68 9.36 -43.61
N MET A 247 -16.71 9.04 -44.48
CA MET A 247 -15.54 8.22 -44.12
C MET A 247 -14.66 8.88 -43.05
N LYS A 248 -14.64 10.21 -42.98
CA LYS A 248 -13.86 11.00 -42.02
C LYS A 248 -14.52 11.07 -40.64
N LYS A 249 -15.83 10.88 -40.53
CA LYS A 249 -16.56 10.91 -39.25
C LYS A 249 -16.52 9.55 -38.56
N THR A 250 -16.90 8.47 -39.26
CA THR A 250 -16.99 7.11 -38.67
C THR A 250 -15.63 6.51 -38.31
N ARG A 251 -14.56 6.74 -39.10
CA ARG A 251 -13.21 6.19 -38.80
C ARG A 251 -12.44 6.98 -37.73
N ARG A 252 -12.88 8.20 -37.41
CA ARG A 252 -12.18 9.08 -36.45
C ARG A 252 -12.58 8.75 -35.03
N ASP A 253 -13.83 8.36 -34.81
CA ASP A 253 -14.33 7.90 -33.53
C ASP A 253 -13.67 6.56 -33.17
N GLU A 254 -13.88 5.45 -33.88
CA GLU A 254 -13.28 4.15 -33.48
C GLU A 254 -11.76 4.18 -33.24
N ARG A 255 -10.99 4.97 -34.00
CA ARG A 255 -9.53 5.09 -33.83
C ARG A 255 -9.11 6.01 -32.69
N ALA A 256 -9.89 7.03 -32.35
CA ALA A 256 -9.61 7.86 -31.18
C ALA A 256 -9.85 7.05 -29.91
N TRP A 257 -10.96 6.31 -29.87
CA TRP A 257 -11.37 5.49 -28.74
C TRP A 257 -10.33 4.40 -28.41
N ASN A 258 -9.75 3.73 -29.42
CA ASN A 258 -8.71 2.72 -29.20
C ASN A 258 -7.40 3.25 -28.59
N VAL A 259 -7.01 4.50 -28.86
CA VAL A 259 -5.76 5.08 -28.31
C VAL A 259 -5.98 5.57 -26.89
N THR A 260 -7.12 6.24 -26.63
CA THR A 260 -7.49 6.71 -25.30
C THR A 260 -7.59 5.55 -24.32
N TRP A 261 -8.25 4.46 -24.71
CA TRP A 261 -8.34 3.24 -23.90
C TRP A 261 -6.97 2.62 -23.59
N LEU A 262 -6.04 2.60 -24.55
CA LEU A 262 -4.68 2.09 -24.30
C LEU A 262 -3.88 2.97 -23.33
N ASP A 263 -4.07 4.29 -23.37
CA ASP A 263 -3.44 5.22 -22.44
C ASP A 263 -4.02 5.02 -21.02
N GLU A 264 -5.32 4.76 -20.87
CA GLU A 264 -5.96 4.37 -19.61
C GLU A 264 -5.36 3.07 -19.03
N VAL A 265 -5.24 2.01 -19.85
CA VAL A 265 -4.63 0.74 -19.42
C VAL A 265 -3.21 0.98 -18.90
N VAL A 266 -2.45 1.84 -19.56
CA VAL A 266 -1.08 2.20 -19.17
C VAL A 266 -1.06 2.86 -17.80
N GLU A 267 -1.98 3.79 -17.52
CA GLU A 267 -2.08 4.47 -16.24
C GLU A 267 -2.49 3.51 -15.11
N GLN A 268 -3.48 2.66 -15.34
CA GLN A 268 -3.92 1.66 -14.36
C GLN A 268 -2.81 0.66 -14.01
N LEU A 269 -2.06 0.17 -15.01
CA LEU A 269 -0.94 -0.73 -14.78
C LEU A 269 0.21 -0.04 -14.03
N ASP A 270 0.49 1.25 -14.29
CA ASP A 270 1.49 2.02 -13.55
C ASP A 270 1.06 2.23 -12.08
N MET A 271 -0.21 2.58 -11.84
CA MET A 271 -0.74 2.74 -10.48
C MET A 271 -0.70 1.43 -9.69
N ALA A 272 -1.12 0.31 -10.30
CA ALA A 272 -1.06 -1.00 -9.67
C ALA A 272 0.40 -1.39 -9.35
N ALA A 273 1.33 -1.21 -10.29
CA ALA A 273 2.74 -1.53 -10.08
C ALA A 273 3.36 -0.70 -8.94
N ARG A 274 3.07 0.60 -8.87
CA ARG A 274 3.50 1.44 -7.74
C ARG A 274 2.91 0.98 -6.42
N GLY A 275 1.63 0.61 -6.40
CA GLY A 275 0.97 0.06 -5.21
C GLY A 275 1.67 -1.20 -4.71
N VAL A 276 1.97 -2.16 -5.59
CA VAL A 276 2.72 -3.37 -5.24
C VAL A 276 4.10 -3.03 -4.69
N TYR A 277 4.83 -2.14 -5.36
CA TYR A 277 6.17 -1.74 -4.93
C TYR A 277 6.19 -1.10 -3.54
N ILE A 278 5.23 -0.21 -3.25
CA ILE A 278 5.11 0.43 -1.92
C ILE A 278 4.85 -0.65 -0.86
N THR A 279 3.86 -1.51 -1.09
CA THR A 279 3.53 -2.58 -0.16
C THR A 279 4.72 -3.52 0.07
N MET A 280 5.46 -3.93 -0.97
CA MET A 280 6.69 -4.74 -0.81
C MET A 280 7.69 -4.08 0.13
N ASN A 281 7.94 -2.78 -0.04
CA ASN A 281 8.88 -2.03 0.81
C ASN A 281 8.41 -1.95 2.27
N ASP A 282 7.10 -1.83 2.51
CA ASP A 282 6.54 -1.89 3.86
C ASP A 282 6.81 -3.26 4.50
N PHE A 283 6.58 -4.36 3.77
CA PHE A 283 6.83 -5.72 4.26
C PHE A 283 8.32 -6.00 4.50
N ASP A 284 9.23 -5.44 3.69
CA ASP A 284 10.67 -5.49 3.96
C ASP A 284 11.05 -4.82 5.27
N THR A 285 10.39 -3.70 5.60
CA THR A 285 10.60 -3.00 6.87
C THR A 285 10.02 -3.79 8.03
N MET A 286 8.78 -4.28 7.90
CA MET A 286 8.12 -5.10 8.92
C MET A 286 8.86 -6.41 9.18
N SER A 287 9.35 -7.11 8.16
CA SER A 287 10.04 -8.40 8.31
C SER A 287 11.29 -8.28 9.19
N ARG A 288 12.02 -7.17 9.07
CA ARG A 288 13.19 -6.87 9.92
C ARG A 288 12.78 -6.60 11.37
N LEU A 289 11.68 -5.87 11.60
CA LEU A 289 11.15 -5.62 12.95
C LEU A 289 10.65 -6.91 13.59
N VAL A 290 9.89 -7.72 12.85
CA VAL A 290 9.37 -9.01 13.31
C VAL A 290 10.49 -9.96 13.68
N ARG A 291 11.57 -10.03 12.88
CA ARG A 291 12.74 -10.86 13.22
C ARG A 291 13.38 -10.44 14.55
N ARG A 292 13.61 -9.14 14.75
CA ARG A 292 14.17 -8.63 16.02
C ARG A 292 13.28 -8.93 17.21
N LEU A 293 11.97 -8.69 17.06
CA LEU A 293 10.97 -8.97 18.10
C LEU A 293 10.86 -10.45 18.42
N HIS A 294 10.95 -11.30 17.39
CA HIS A 294 10.98 -12.75 17.53
C HIS A 294 12.18 -13.19 18.37
N ASP A 295 13.39 -12.76 18.00
CA ASP A 295 14.63 -13.16 18.67
C ASP A 295 14.67 -12.66 20.13
N GLU A 296 14.26 -11.41 20.37
CA GLU A 296 14.14 -10.83 21.70
C GLU A 296 13.11 -11.58 22.57
N MET A 297 11.98 -11.99 21.99
CA MET A 297 10.95 -12.77 22.69
C MET A 297 11.45 -14.17 23.04
N GLU A 298 12.10 -14.88 22.11
CA GLU A 298 12.71 -16.18 22.38
C GLU A 298 13.78 -16.09 23.48
N HIS A 299 14.63 -15.06 23.42
CA HIS A 299 15.63 -14.81 24.45
C HIS A 299 14.98 -14.64 25.84
N ARG A 300 13.99 -13.77 25.97
CA ARG A 300 13.30 -13.51 27.25
C ARG A 300 12.58 -14.73 27.78
N LYS A 301 11.93 -15.52 26.89
CA LYS A 301 11.29 -16.78 27.27
C LYS A 301 12.31 -17.79 27.77
N PHE A 302 13.45 -17.91 27.11
CA PHE A 302 14.53 -18.80 27.52
C PHE A 302 15.08 -18.42 28.90
N VAL A 303 15.36 -17.12 29.14
CA VAL A 303 15.83 -16.63 30.44
C VAL A 303 14.77 -16.84 31.53
N ALA A 304 13.49 -16.59 31.21
CA ALA A 304 12.35 -16.85 32.10
C ALA A 304 12.24 -18.33 32.48
N ASP A 305 12.38 -19.25 31.53
CA ASP A 305 12.36 -20.70 31.76
C ASP A 305 13.49 -21.14 32.70
N ILE A 306 14.73 -20.71 32.45
CA ILE A 306 15.86 -21.05 33.32
C ILE A 306 15.63 -20.52 34.74
N CYS A 307 15.10 -19.31 34.87
CA CYS A 307 14.78 -18.71 36.16
C CYS A 307 13.78 -19.55 36.96
N VAL A 308 12.68 -19.94 36.30
CA VAL A 308 11.62 -20.78 36.90
C VAL A 308 12.19 -22.14 37.30
N ARG A 309 12.98 -22.80 36.44
CA ARG A 309 13.58 -24.11 36.75
C ARG A 309 14.57 -24.07 37.90
N LYS A 310 15.35 -22.99 38.02
CA LYS A 310 16.33 -22.85 39.11
C LYS A 310 15.69 -22.48 40.44
N GLY A 311 14.55 -21.80 40.45
CA GLY A 311 13.77 -21.48 41.66
C GLY A 311 14.49 -20.60 42.68
N LYS A 312 15.57 -19.90 42.28
CA LYS A 312 16.35 -19.03 43.17
C LYS A 312 15.78 -17.61 43.18
N ASN A 313 15.33 -17.13 44.33
CA ASN A 313 14.71 -15.81 44.47
C ASN A 313 15.63 -14.65 44.06
N GLU A 314 16.94 -14.79 44.21
CA GLU A 314 17.95 -13.83 43.74
C GLU A 314 17.94 -13.73 42.21
N MET A 315 17.94 -14.89 41.53
CA MET A 315 17.86 -14.95 40.07
C MET A 315 16.54 -14.37 39.56
N LEU A 316 15.43 -14.62 40.26
CA LEU A 316 14.14 -14.05 39.90
C LEU A 316 14.16 -12.52 39.95
N LYS A 317 14.78 -11.93 40.97
CA LYS A 317 14.96 -10.47 41.03
C LYS A 317 15.80 -9.97 39.87
N GLU A 318 16.94 -10.63 39.61
CA GLU A 318 17.85 -10.23 38.53
C GLU A 318 17.19 -10.30 37.16
N VAL A 319 16.49 -11.38 36.84
CA VAL A 319 15.76 -11.54 35.57
C VAL A 319 14.66 -10.48 35.43
N ILE A 320 13.91 -10.22 36.50
CA ILE A 320 12.87 -9.18 36.49
C ILE A 320 13.46 -7.77 36.31
N GLU A 321 14.61 -7.47 36.91
CA GLU A 321 15.27 -6.16 36.80
C GLU A 321 15.92 -5.96 35.43
N ARG A 322 16.67 -6.95 34.93
CA ARG A 322 17.36 -6.82 33.65
C ARG A 322 16.41 -6.94 32.45
N GLU A 323 15.73 -8.07 32.32
CA GLU A 323 14.95 -8.40 31.12
C GLU A 323 13.63 -7.64 31.04
N PHE A 324 12.98 -7.43 32.19
CA PHE A 324 11.61 -6.91 32.25
C PHE A 324 11.50 -5.47 32.75
N GLN A 325 12.62 -4.79 32.98
CA GLN A 325 12.63 -3.36 33.32
C GLN A 325 13.71 -2.57 32.57
N VAL A 326 14.98 -2.97 32.66
CA VAL A 326 16.06 -2.25 31.95
C VAL A 326 15.89 -2.36 30.44
N HIS A 327 15.66 -3.58 29.94
CA HIS A 327 15.43 -3.82 28.51
C HIS A 327 13.95 -3.66 28.09
N GLU A 328 13.07 -3.21 28.99
CA GLU A 328 11.64 -3.03 28.71
C GLU A 328 11.40 -2.02 27.59
N GLY A 329 12.00 -0.83 27.71
CA GLY A 329 11.74 0.30 26.82
C GLY A 329 12.02 -0.05 25.37
N CYS A 330 13.20 -0.63 25.09
CA CYS A 330 13.61 -0.98 23.74
C CYS A 330 12.64 -1.98 23.07
N PHE A 331 12.15 -2.98 23.82
CA PHE A 331 11.19 -3.95 23.27
C PHE A 331 9.80 -3.34 23.02
N LEU A 332 9.32 -2.50 23.94
CA LEU A 332 8.03 -1.82 23.75
C LEU A 332 8.09 -0.80 22.61
N GLU A 333 9.21 -0.10 22.44
CA GLU A 333 9.48 0.79 21.31
C GLU A 333 9.49 0.02 19.98
N GLN A 334 10.11 -1.16 19.92
CA GLN A 334 10.06 -2.01 18.72
C GLN A 334 8.64 -2.49 18.39
N LEU A 335 7.83 -2.82 19.41
CA LEU A 335 6.42 -3.19 19.23
C LEU A 335 5.58 -2.01 18.72
N GLU A 336 5.81 -0.81 19.26
CA GLU A 336 5.17 0.42 18.81
C GLU A 336 5.58 0.78 17.38
N GLU A 337 6.85 0.62 17.03
CA GLU A 337 7.35 0.84 15.68
C GLU A 337 6.72 -0.14 14.69
N LEU A 338 6.64 -1.43 15.03
CA LEU A 338 5.96 -2.41 14.18
C LEU A 338 4.48 -2.07 13.98
N GLU A 339 3.78 -1.68 15.03
CA GLU A 339 2.38 -1.26 14.95
C GLU A 339 2.19 -0.03 14.04
N LYS A 340 3.05 0.99 14.18
CA LYS A 340 3.05 2.17 13.30
C LYS A 340 3.22 1.79 11.83
N GLN A 341 4.18 0.91 11.53
CA GLN A 341 4.40 0.43 10.16
C GLN A 341 3.18 -0.33 9.62
N ILE A 342 2.51 -1.13 10.45
CA ILE A 342 1.27 -1.82 10.06
C ILE A 342 0.17 -0.83 9.68
N TYR A 343 -0.05 0.21 10.48
CA TYR A 343 -1.04 1.25 10.18
C TYR A 343 -0.72 2.03 8.91
N LEU A 344 0.56 2.37 8.69
CA LEU A 344 1.00 3.02 7.45
C LEU A 344 0.75 2.12 6.23
N CYS A 345 1.05 0.82 6.32
CA CYS A 345 0.81 -0.10 5.21
C CYS A 345 -0.69 -0.22 4.87
N PHE A 346 -1.57 -0.28 5.88
CA PHE A 346 -3.02 -0.25 5.63
C PHE A 346 -3.44 1.03 4.89
N LEU A 347 -2.86 2.18 5.24
CA LEU A 347 -3.13 3.43 4.54
C LEU A 347 -2.66 3.42 3.09
N ASP A 348 -1.46 2.91 2.84
CA ASP A 348 -0.87 2.87 1.52
C ASP A 348 -1.58 1.88 0.59
N ILE A 349 -1.99 0.73 1.12
CA ILE A 349 -2.87 -0.22 0.42
C ILE A 349 -4.19 0.46 0.05
N ASN A 350 -4.87 1.08 1.01
CA ASN A 350 -6.15 1.74 0.77
C ASN A 350 -6.06 2.93 -0.20
N ARG A 351 -4.98 3.71 -0.09
CA ARG A 351 -4.71 4.82 -1.01
C ARG A 351 -4.53 4.30 -2.43
N SER A 352 -3.71 3.28 -2.60
CA SER A 352 -3.41 2.68 -3.91
C SER A 352 -4.65 2.06 -4.55
N ARG A 353 -5.45 1.30 -3.77
CA ARG A 353 -6.73 0.74 -4.21
C ARG A 353 -7.74 1.81 -4.63
N ARG A 354 -7.92 2.87 -3.83
CA ARG A 354 -8.84 3.99 -4.18
C ARG A 354 -8.41 4.75 -5.42
N LEU A 355 -7.10 5.01 -5.58
CA LEU A 355 -6.58 5.69 -6.76
C LEU A 355 -6.82 4.84 -8.01
N LEU A 356 -6.56 3.54 -7.93
CA LEU A 356 -6.78 2.63 -9.04
C LEU A 356 -8.26 2.54 -9.42
N VAL A 357 -9.17 2.37 -8.45
CA VAL A 357 -10.61 2.32 -8.75
C VAL A 357 -11.14 3.64 -9.26
N ARG A 358 -10.66 4.78 -8.76
CA ARG A 358 -11.00 6.08 -9.33
C ARG A 358 -10.58 6.16 -10.80
N GLU A 359 -9.41 5.63 -11.15
CA GLU A 359 -8.97 5.58 -12.54
C GLU A 359 -9.84 4.65 -13.38
N MET A 360 -10.27 3.51 -12.84
CA MET A 360 -11.21 2.62 -13.53
C MET A 360 -12.57 3.28 -13.79
N VAL A 361 -13.11 4.02 -12.82
CA VAL A 361 -14.44 4.64 -12.92
C VAL A 361 -14.45 5.90 -13.79
N LYS A 362 -13.33 6.60 -13.97
CA LYS A 362 -13.27 7.79 -14.86
C LYS A 362 -13.72 7.52 -16.30
N TRP A 363 -13.66 6.26 -16.73
CA TRP A 363 -13.86 5.86 -18.12
C TRP A 363 -15.07 4.92 -18.31
N TYR A 364 -15.84 4.67 -17.25
CA TYR A 364 -17.19 4.11 -17.28
C TYR A 364 -18.23 5.24 -17.20
#